data_AF-A0A7V1RF63-F1
#
_entry.id   AF-A0A7V1RF63-F1
#
_cell.length_a   1.000
_cell.length_b   1.000
_cell.length_c   1.000
_cell.angle_alpha   90.00
_cell.angle_beta   90.00
_cell.angle_gamma   90.00
#
_symmetry.space_group_name_H-M   'P 1'
#
loop_
_entity.id
_entity.type
_entity.pdbx_description
1 polymer ?
#
loop_
_entity_poly.entity_id
_entity_poly.type
_entity_poly.pdbx_seq_one_letter_code
_entity_poly.pdbx_strand_id
1 'polypeptide(L)'
;MTPNSELRAAALEALRSAGRALSLKELTQLMHESSLGSRLKPADHVVFPNGLERWQFLTSRELGALKKEGSAEKDANGLWRAA
;
A
#
# COMPACT_ATOMS: atom_id res chain seq x y z
N MET A 1 12.49 11.02 -1.08
CA MET A 1 11.18 11.00 -0.38
C MET A 1 10.16 10.47 -1.35
N THR A 2 9.54 9.33 -1.07
CA THR A 2 8.32 8.93 -1.77
C THR A 2 7.26 9.98 -1.51
N PRO A 3 6.74 10.70 -2.51
CA PRO A 3 5.61 11.57 -2.30
C PRO A 3 4.43 10.69 -1.83
N ASN A 4 3.87 10.98 -0.67
CA ASN A 4 2.76 10.21 -0.09
C ASN A 4 1.55 10.08 -1.05
N SER A 5 1.43 11.00 -2.01
CA SER A 5 0.45 10.98 -3.09
C SER A 5 0.62 9.81 -4.07
N GLU A 6 1.85 9.42 -4.40
CA GLU A 6 2.13 8.29 -5.31
C GLU A 6 1.78 6.96 -4.63
N LEU A 7 2.14 6.83 -3.35
CA LEU A 7 1.77 5.70 -2.49
C LEU A 7 0.26 5.50 -2.43
N ARG A 8 -0.49 6.59 -2.27
CA ARG A 8 -1.96 6.55 -2.21
C ARG A 8 -2.57 6.10 -3.54
N ALA A 9 -2.11 6.67 -4.65
CA ALA A 9 -2.58 6.28 -5.97
C ALA A 9 -2.29 4.80 -6.27
N ALA A 10 -1.07 4.34 -5.93
CA ALA A 10 -0.69 2.94 -6.09
C ALA A 10 -1.52 1.99 -5.20
N ALA A 11 -1.83 2.38 -3.96
CA ALA A 11 -2.67 1.57 -3.08
C ALA A 11 -4.09 1.42 -3.64
N LEU A 12 -4.68 2.52 -4.13
CA LEU A 12 -6.02 2.49 -4.71
C LEU A 12 -6.05 1.68 -6.01
N GLU A 13 -5.03 1.84 -6.86
CA GLU A 13 -4.92 1.07 -8.10
C GLU A 13 -4.74 -0.43 -7.83
N ALA A 14 -3.91 -0.80 -6.86
CA ALA A 14 -3.74 -2.20 -6.46
C ALA A 14 -5.05 -2.83 -5.97
N LEU A 15 -5.84 -2.09 -5.19
CA LEU A 15 -7.17 -2.51 -4.76
C LEU A 15 -8.13 -2.72 -5.94
N ARG A 16 -8.14 -1.79 -6.91
CA ARG A 16 -9.00 -1.86 -8.11
C ARG A 16 -8.59 -2.99 -9.04
N SER A 17 -7.31 -3.08 -9.35
CA SER A 17 -6.73 -4.10 -10.23
C SER A 17 -6.90 -5.51 -9.67
N ALA A 18 -6.88 -5.69 -8.34
CA ALA A 18 -7.10 -7.00 -7.74
C ALA A 18 -8.57 -7.47 -7.82
N GLY A 19 -9.54 -6.54 -7.92
CA GLY A 19 -10.97 -6.88 -8.00
C GLY A 19 -11.52 -7.63 -6.78
N ARG A 20 -10.74 -7.75 -5.70
CA ARG A 20 -11.07 -8.48 -4.46
C ARG A 20 -10.51 -7.76 -3.25
N ALA A 21 -10.97 -8.15 -2.07
CA ALA A 21 -10.38 -7.68 -0.82
C ALA A 21 -8.96 -8.25 -0.64
N LEU A 22 -8.04 -7.40 -0.19
CA LEU A 22 -6.64 -7.68 0.01
C LEU A 22 -6.22 -7.40 1.44
N SER A 23 -5.39 -8.26 2.02
CA SER A 23 -4.72 -7.95 3.28
C SER A 23 -3.70 -6.81 3.11
N LEU A 24 -3.35 -6.14 4.21
CA LEU A 24 -2.28 -5.12 4.20
C LEU A 24 -0.96 -5.68 3.65
N LYS A 25 -0.67 -6.95 3.94
CA LYS A 25 0.53 -7.63 3.47
C LYS A 25 0.50 -7.81 1.94
N GLU A 26 -0.60 -8.32 1.40
CA GLU A 26 -0.78 -8.47 -0.06
C GLU A 26 -0.72 -7.12 -0.77
N LEU A 27 -1.37 -6.09 -0.24
CA LEU A 27 -1.29 -4.73 -0.79
C LEU A 27 0.13 -4.19 -0.81
N THR A 28 0.85 -4.34 0.30
CA THR A 28 2.23 -3.87 0.39
C THR A 28 3.12 -4.59 -0.63
N GLN A 29 2.90 -5.89 -0.83
CA GLN A 29 3.62 -6.68 -1.82
C GLN A 29 3.25 -6.28 -3.26
N LEU A 30 1.96 -6.10 -3.57
CA LEU A 30 1.50 -5.67 -4.89
C LEU A 30 1.97 -4.27 -5.23
N MET A 31 1.97 -3.33 -4.29
CA MET A 31 2.50 -1.97 -4.50
C MET A 31 4.01 -1.98 -4.72
N HIS A 32 4.71 -2.89 -4.05
CA HIS A 32 6.13 -3.14 -4.27
C HIS A 32 6.40 -3.72 -5.68
N GLU A 33 5.59 -4.67 -6.14
CA GLU A 33 5.71 -5.30 -7.45
C GLU A 33 5.25 -4.40 -8.62
N SER A 34 4.17 -3.62 -8.45
CA SER A 34 3.49 -2.87 -9.53
C SER A 34 4.02 -1.46 -9.80
N SER A 35 4.50 -0.72 -8.80
CA SER A 35 4.64 0.74 -8.93
C SER A 35 6.02 1.31 -8.61
N LEU A 36 7.00 0.53 -8.12
CA LEU A 36 8.27 1.11 -7.64
C LEU A 36 9.53 0.32 -8.03
N GLY A 37 9.46 -0.47 -9.10
CA GLY A 37 10.56 -1.30 -9.61
C GLY A 37 11.89 -0.58 -9.93
N SER A 38 11.93 0.75 -9.98
CA SER A 38 13.16 1.50 -10.28
C SER A 38 13.44 2.75 -9.43
N ARG A 39 12.50 3.26 -8.62
CA ARG A 39 12.72 4.45 -7.78
C ARG A 39 12.68 4.20 -6.27
N LEU A 40 12.02 3.15 -5.83
CA LEU A 40 11.96 2.75 -4.42
C LEU A 40 11.98 1.24 -4.36
N LYS A 41 13.16 0.69 -4.66
CA LYS A 41 13.39 -0.72 -4.41
C LYS A 41 13.32 -0.94 -2.89
N PRO A 42 12.90 -2.13 -2.46
CA PRO A 42 13.17 -2.60 -1.12
C PRO A 42 14.68 -2.82 -0.94
N ALA A 43 15.54 -2.47 -1.90
CA ALA A 43 17.00 -2.43 -1.74
C ALA A 43 17.47 -1.46 -0.63
N ASP A 44 16.58 -0.66 -0.03
CA ASP A 44 16.80 -0.12 1.32
C ASP A 44 16.89 -1.21 2.41
N HIS A 45 16.77 -2.50 2.09
CA HIS A 45 17.17 -3.62 2.95
C HIS A 45 18.63 -3.48 3.44
N VAL A 46 19.48 -2.74 2.69
CA VAL A 46 20.86 -2.45 3.08
C VAL A 46 20.98 -1.18 3.96
N VAL A 47 20.00 -0.27 3.91
CA VAL A 47 20.06 1.02 4.64
C VAL A 47 19.20 1.00 5.91
N PHE A 48 18.13 0.18 5.96
CA PHE A 48 17.28 0.03 7.14
C PHE A 48 16.80 -1.43 7.29
N PRO A 49 17.11 -2.13 8.40
CA PRO A 49 16.59 -3.48 8.67
C PRO A 49 15.05 -3.55 8.73
N ASN A 50 14.37 -2.40 8.83
CA ASN A 50 12.92 -2.28 9.01
C ASN A 50 12.20 -1.79 7.75
N GLY A 51 12.78 -1.98 6.56
CA GLY A 51 12.21 -1.50 5.29
C GLY A 51 10.75 -1.93 5.11
N LEU A 52 10.46 -3.22 5.31
CA LEU A 52 9.10 -3.77 5.18
C LEU A 52 8.12 -3.17 6.19
N GLU A 53 8.54 -2.96 7.44
CA GLU A 53 7.69 -2.37 8.48
C GLU A 53 7.35 -0.91 8.18
N ARG A 54 8.32 -0.13 7.66
CA ARG A 54 8.06 1.24 7.19
C ARG A 54 7.07 1.27 6.03
N TRP A 55 7.18 0.31 5.11
CA TRP A 55 6.22 0.16 4.01
C TRP A 55 4.83 -0.17 4.52
N GLN A 56 4.69 -1.16 5.41
CA GLN A 56 3.40 -1.50 6.02
C GLN A 56 2.80 -0.31 6.77
N PHE A 57 3.62 0.46 7.50
CA PHE A 57 3.17 1.67 8.18
C PHE A 57 2.66 2.73 7.20
N LEU A 58 3.41 3.03 6.14
CA LEU A 58 3.02 4.02 5.12
C LEU A 58 1.76 3.59 4.36
N THR A 59 1.70 2.33 3.92
CA THR A 59 0.52 1.75 3.26
C THR A 59 -0.70 1.82 4.17
N SER A 60 -0.57 1.44 5.44
CA SER A 60 -1.65 1.53 6.43
C SER A 60 -2.15 2.97 6.63
N ARG A 61 -1.22 3.94 6.67
CA ARG A 61 -1.56 5.36 6.79
C ARG A 61 -2.36 5.86 5.60
N GLU A 62 -1.94 5.54 4.38
CA GLU A 62 -2.64 5.99 3.16
C GLU A 62 -3.98 5.27 2.97
N LEU A 63 -4.08 3.98 3.31
CA LEU A 63 -5.36 3.26 3.34
C LEU A 63 -6.33 3.90 4.35
N GLY A 64 -5.83 4.34 5.50
CA GLY A 64 -6.62 5.11 6.47
C GLY A 64 -7.14 6.44 5.90
N ALA A 65 -6.37 7.11 5.06
CA ALA A 65 -6.82 8.32 4.36
C ALA A 65 -7.87 8.01 3.28
N LEU A 66 -7.63 6.98 2.46
CA LEU A 66 -8.58 6.51 1.45
C LEU A 66 -9.93 6.09 2.07
N LYS A 67 -9.89 5.50 3.27
CA LYS A 67 -11.10 5.19 4.03
C LYS A 67 -11.88 6.43 4.45
N LYS A 68 -11.20 7.46 4.93
CA LYS A 68 -11.85 8.73 5.31
C LYS A 68 -12.45 9.45 4.10
N GLU A 69 -11.83 9.29 2.93
CA GLU A 69 -12.29 9.84 1.65
C GLU A 69 -13.41 8.99 1.01
N GLY A 70 -13.74 7.83 1.57
CA GLY A 70 -14.74 6.91 1.00
C GLY A 70 -14.29 6.22 -0.29
N SER A 71 -12.98 6.17 -0.56
CA SER A 71 -12.40 5.50 -1.75
C SER A 71 -11.94 4.07 -1.48
N ALA A 72 -11.80 3.68 -0.21
CA ALA A 72 -11.48 2.32 0.19
C ALA A 72 -12.25 1.92 1.46
N GLU A 73 -12.54 0.64 1.60
CA GLU A 73 -13.22 0.09 2.78
C GLU A 73 -12.34 -0.98 3.42
N LYS A 74 -12.44 -1.08 4.75
CA LYS A 74 -11.82 -2.15 5.53
C LYS A 74 -12.91 -2.99 6.16
N ASP A 75 -12.92 -4.28 5.87
CA ASP A 75 -13.88 -5.22 6.42
C ASP A 75 -13.55 -5.62 7.88
N ALA A 76 -14.44 -6.40 8.50
CA ALA A 76 -14.26 -6.89 9.87
C ALA A 76 -13.06 -7.84 10.04
N ASN A 77 -12.61 -8.48 8.95
CA ASN A 77 -11.44 -9.36 8.92
C ASN A 77 -10.13 -8.59 8.70
N GLY A 78 -10.22 -7.27 8.53
CA GLY A 78 -9.11 -6.38 8.28
C GLY A 78 -8.55 -6.40 6.86
N LEU A 79 -9.33 -6.93 5.90
CA LEU A 79 -9.05 -6.85 4.48
C LEU A 79 -9.56 -5.52 3.91
N TRP A 80 -8.85 -5.03 2.91
CA TRP A 80 -9.11 -3.77 2.25
C TRP A 80 -9.63 -4.01 0.84
N ARG A 81 -10.65 -3.24 0.44
CA ARG A 81 -11.18 -3.23 -0.93
C ARG A 81 -11.35 -1.79 -1.39
N ALA A 82 -11.35 -1.57 -2.70
CA ALA A 82 -11.85 -0.31 -3.24
C ALA A 82 -13.34 -0.17 -2.87
N ALA A 83 -13.74 1.04 -2.51
CA ALA A 83 -15.14 1.39 -2.30
C ALA A 83 -15.88 1.50 -3.63
#